data_AF-A0A9N9YZT3-F1
#
_entry.id   AF-A0A9N9YZT3-F1
#
_cell.length_a   1.000
_cell.length_b   1.000
_cell.length_c   1.000
_cell.angle_alpha   90.00
_cell.angle_beta   90.00
_cell.angle_gamma   90.00
#
_symmetry.space_group_name_H-M   'P 1'
#
loop_
_entity.id
_entity.type
_entity.pdbx_description
1 polymer ?
#
loop_
_entity_poly.entity_id
_entity_poly.type
_entity_poly.pdbx_seq_one_letter_code
_entity_poly.pdbx_strand_id
1 'polypeptide(L)'
;MAAILEALGSWQMIEGKILISALPGKSAQATLRAVAGEEVLGDAEEHSGITLEMTMPNLVAREGASMTTMAASTYESSQRAMNATKWVLDHVGKRREIPEAQFDLIGSLAGCSGAILTIAIMSAWHEDRTLGGIVNDGAFYHCSSMAARRPTFVSRCPPPRREHDQEPRGIGTT
;
A
#
# COMPACT_ATOMS: atom_id res chain seq x y z
N MET A 1 13.08 -4.86 -19.34
CA MET A 1 13.08 -5.59 -18.05
C MET A 1 13.26 -7.10 -18.26
N ALA A 2 12.61 -7.70 -19.27
CA ALA A 2 12.80 -9.11 -19.68
C ALA A 2 14.27 -9.51 -19.91
N ALA A 3 15.05 -8.66 -20.61
CA ALA A 3 16.44 -8.95 -20.97
C ALA A 3 17.44 -9.13 -19.80
N ILE A 4 17.14 -8.62 -18.60
CA ILE A 4 18.05 -8.77 -17.44
C ILE A 4 17.87 -10.14 -16.77
N LEU A 5 16.67 -10.71 -16.84
CA LEU A 5 16.35 -12.00 -16.23
C LEU A 5 16.69 -13.16 -17.19
N GLU A 6 16.36 -13.01 -18.48
CA GLU A 6 16.64 -14.04 -19.50
C GLU A 6 18.15 -14.33 -19.68
N ALA A 7 19.02 -13.35 -19.48
CA ALA A 7 20.46 -13.49 -19.72
C ALA A 7 21.21 -14.38 -18.70
N LEU A 8 20.59 -14.78 -17.59
CA LEU A 8 21.28 -15.37 -16.43
C LEU A 8 20.76 -16.74 -15.98
N GLY A 9 19.78 -17.35 -16.66
CA GLY A 9 19.07 -18.50 -16.08
C GLY A 9 18.38 -18.11 -14.77
N SER A 10 17.73 -16.93 -14.77
CA SER A 10 17.23 -16.24 -13.57
C SER A 10 16.36 -17.10 -12.67
N TRP A 11 15.60 -18.02 -13.25
CA TRP A 11 14.75 -18.96 -12.51
C TRP A 11 15.53 -19.77 -11.47
N GLN A 12 16.66 -20.35 -11.87
CA GLN A 12 17.50 -21.16 -11.00
C GLN A 12 18.11 -20.33 -9.85
N MET A 13 18.25 -19.02 -10.06
CA MET A 13 18.74 -18.12 -9.02
C MET A 13 17.67 -17.74 -7.99
N ILE A 14 16.39 -17.87 -8.30
CA ILE A 14 15.29 -17.47 -7.41
C ILE A 14 14.58 -18.66 -6.77
N GLU A 15 14.83 -19.87 -7.26
CA GLU A 15 14.35 -21.11 -6.67
C GLU A 15 14.74 -21.20 -5.18
N GLY A 16 13.75 -21.52 -4.33
CA GLY A 16 13.93 -21.60 -2.88
C GLY A 16 14.16 -20.25 -2.18
N LYS A 17 14.07 -19.11 -2.88
CA LYS A 17 14.14 -17.77 -2.29
C LYS A 17 12.75 -17.18 -2.05
N ILE A 18 12.73 -16.19 -1.17
CA ILE A 18 11.56 -15.33 -0.95
C ILE A 18 11.64 -14.18 -1.93
N LEU A 19 10.66 -14.07 -2.82
CA LEU A 19 10.50 -12.96 -3.73
C LEU A 19 9.52 -11.95 -3.11
N ILE A 20 9.98 -10.71 -2.91
CA ILE A 20 9.14 -9.61 -2.45
C ILE A 20 8.92 -8.67 -3.64
N SER A 21 7.69 -8.55 -4.10
CA SER A 21 7.32 -7.66 -5.19
C SER A 21 6.72 -6.36 -4.65
N ALA A 22 7.22 -5.23 -5.14
CA ALA A 22 6.68 -3.89 -4.85
C ALA A 22 5.89 -3.32 -6.05
N LEU A 23 5.49 -4.18 -7.00
CA LEU A 23 4.93 -3.77 -8.28
C LEU A 23 3.41 -3.56 -8.20
N PRO A 24 2.88 -2.37 -8.51
CA PRO A 24 1.45 -2.15 -8.59
C PRO A 24 0.85 -2.69 -9.88
N GLY A 25 -0.42 -3.10 -9.85
CA GLY A 25 -1.19 -3.45 -11.05
C GLY A 25 -0.83 -4.79 -11.68
N LYS A 26 -0.15 -5.67 -10.93
CA LYS A 26 0.15 -7.04 -11.35
C LYS A 26 -0.29 -8.00 -10.24
N SER A 27 -1.04 -9.03 -10.63
CA SER A 27 -1.35 -10.13 -9.71
C SER A 27 -0.09 -10.91 -9.34
N ALA A 28 -0.17 -11.69 -8.27
CA ALA A 28 0.91 -12.60 -7.87
C ALA A 28 1.26 -13.56 -9.02
N GLN A 29 0.24 -14.13 -9.67
CA GLN A 29 0.40 -15.03 -10.81
C GLN A 29 1.10 -14.36 -12.00
N ALA A 30 0.70 -13.14 -12.37
CA ALA A 30 1.33 -12.40 -13.46
C ALA A 30 2.80 -12.04 -13.15
N THR A 31 3.09 -11.74 -11.87
CA THR A 31 4.45 -11.47 -11.39
C THR A 31 5.32 -12.73 -11.49
N LEU A 32 4.80 -13.88 -11.04
CA LEU A 32 5.52 -15.15 -11.15
C LEU A 32 5.78 -15.54 -12.60
N ARG A 33 4.79 -15.44 -13.49
CA ARG A 33 4.99 -15.71 -14.92
C ARG A 33 6.06 -14.84 -15.55
N ALA A 34 6.09 -13.55 -15.20
CA ALA A 34 7.09 -12.62 -15.71
C ALA A 34 8.52 -12.94 -15.22
N VAL A 35 8.65 -13.62 -14.09
CA VAL A 35 9.93 -13.87 -13.43
C VAL A 35 10.45 -15.30 -13.70
N ALA A 36 9.54 -16.27 -13.77
CA ALA A 36 9.84 -17.68 -14.01
C ALA A 36 9.86 -18.07 -15.48
N GLY A 37 9.13 -17.33 -16.33
CA GLY A 37 8.84 -17.75 -17.69
C GLY A 37 7.64 -18.70 -17.75
N GLU A 38 6.96 -18.68 -18.88
CA GLU A 38 5.71 -19.42 -19.12
C GLU A 38 5.95 -20.95 -19.19
N GLU A 39 7.13 -21.37 -19.64
CA GLU A 39 7.53 -22.79 -19.75
C GLU A 39 7.79 -23.46 -18.40
N VAL A 40 8.19 -22.70 -17.37
CA VAL A 40 8.60 -23.24 -16.06
C VAL A 40 7.40 -23.44 -15.14
N LEU A 41 6.38 -22.60 -15.25
CA LEU A 41 5.20 -22.69 -14.39
C LEU A 41 4.21 -23.76 -14.86
N GLY A 42 4.22 -24.13 -16.14
CA GLY A 42 3.31 -25.15 -16.71
C GLY A 42 1.84 -24.95 -16.32
N ASP A 43 1.03 -26.00 -16.49
CA ASP A 43 -0.33 -26.06 -15.92
C ASP A 43 -0.32 -26.55 -14.45
N ALA A 44 0.83 -27.01 -13.95
CA ALA A 44 0.99 -27.55 -12.61
C ALA A 44 1.46 -26.46 -11.64
N GLU A 45 0.49 -25.72 -11.11
CA GLU A 45 0.64 -24.64 -10.13
C GLU A 45 1.43 -25.03 -8.85
N GLU A 46 1.72 -26.30 -8.60
CA GLU A 46 2.33 -26.79 -7.35
C GLU A 46 3.87 -26.73 -7.25
N HIS A 47 4.62 -26.56 -8.34
CA HIS A 47 6.05 -26.97 -8.35
C HIS A 47 7.10 -25.86 -8.35
N SER A 48 6.71 -24.60 -8.18
CA SER A 48 7.67 -23.50 -8.43
C SER A 48 8.68 -23.30 -7.29
N GLY A 49 8.45 -23.80 -6.07
CA GLY A 49 9.37 -23.62 -4.94
C GLY A 49 9.67 -22.15 -4.57
N ILE A 50 8.99 -21.20 -5.21
CA ILE A 50 9.12 -19.77 -4.98
C ILE A 50 8.00 -19.32 -4.06
N THR A 51 8.40 -18.61 -3.00
CA THR A 51 7.44 -17.86 -2.21
C THR A 51 7.40 -16.42 -2.68
N LEU A 52 6.25 -15.98 -3.18
CA LEU A 52 6.01 -14.59 -3.56
C LEU A 52 5.19 -13.87 -2.49
N GLU A 53 5.68 -12.70 -2.09
CA GLU A 53 4.98 -11.75 -1.22
C GLU A 53 4.77 -10.44 -1.97
N MET A 54 3.51 -10.04 -2.12
CA MET A 54 3.14 -8.78 -2.77
C MET A 54 3.08 -7.68 -1.72
N THR A 55 3.79 -6.58 -1.95
CA THR A 55 3.89 -5.45 -1.04
C THR A 55 3.69 -4.13 -1.78
N MET A 56 3.06 -3.14 -1.15
CA MET A 56 2.92 -1.80 -1.71
C MET A 56 3.41 -0.77 -0.71
N PRO A 57 4.73 -0.51 -0.63
CA PRO A 57 5.23 0.61 0.13
C PRO A 57 4.77 1.93 -0.54
N ASN A 58 4.66 2.98 0.26
CA ASN A 58 4.37 4.32 -0.22
C ASN A 58 5.62 5.23 -0.12
N LEU A 59 5.52 6.44 -0.67
CA LEU A 59 6.65 7.38 -0.77
C LEU A 59 7.36 7.66 0.56
N VAL A 60 6.60 7.63 1.68
CA VAL A 60 7.12 7.95 3.02
C VAL A 60 7.83 6.77 3.72
N ALA A 61 8.12 5.70 2.98
CA ALA A 61 8.94 4.58 3.45
C ALA A 61 10.39 5.00 3.74
N ARG A 62 10.92 5.99 3.03
CA ARG A 62 12.26 6.53 3.25
C ARG A 62 12.40 7.19 4.63
N GLU A 63 11.30 7.69 5.18
CA GLU A 63 11.22 8.38 6.46
C GLU A 63 10.77 7.46 7.60
N GLY A 64 10.61 6.15 7.33
CA GLY A 64 10.14 5.18 8.33
C GLY A 64 8.66 5.34 8.71
N ALA A 65 7.89 6.09 7.92
CA ALA A 65 6.50 6.44 8.19
C ALA A 65 5.51 5.77 7.21
N SER A 66 5.93 4.70 6.53
CA SER A 66 5.09 4.03 5.55
C SER A 66 3.83 3.44 6.14
N MET A 67 2.79 3.36 5.31
CA MET A 67 1.69 2.42 5.48
C MET A 67 1.76 1.45 4.31
N THR A 68 2.51 0.36 4.48
CA THR A 68 2.70 -0.65 3.44
C THR A 68 1.56 -1.65 3.46
N THR A 69 0.90 -1.87 2.33
CA THR A 69 -0.03 -3.01 2.21
C THR A 69 0.73 -4.26 1.82
N MET A 70 0.30 -5.41 2.31
CA MET A 70 0.85 -6.71 1.97
C MET A 70 -0.29 -7.65 1.61
N ALA A 71 -0.14 -8.39 0.52
CA ALA A 71 -1.03 -9.48 0.16
C ALA A 71 -0.22 -10.78 0.15
N ALA A 72 -0.70 -11.76 0.90
CA ALA A 72 -0.25 -13.13 0.74
C ALA A 72 -0.60 -13.55 -0.70
N SER A 73 0.38 -14.12 -1.41
CA SER A 73 0.09 -14.68 -2.74
C SER A 73 -0.87 -15.86 -2.62
N THR A 74 -1.50 -16.19 -3.74
CA THR A 74 -2.42 -17.33 -3.89
C THR A 74 -1.73 -18.69 -3.68
N TYR A 75 -0.40 -18.72 -3.69
CA TYR A 75 0.41 -19.88 -3.32
C TYR A 75 0.60 -19.90 -1.81
N GLU A 76 0.65 -21.08 -1.17
CA GLU A 76 0.91 -21.17 0.27
C GLU A 76 2.23 -20.47 0.60
N SER A 77 2.12 -19.24 1.08
CA SER A 77 3.29 -18.55 1.59
C SER A 77 3.71 -19.25 2.86
N SER A 78 4.95 -19.74 2.87
CA SER A 78 5.49 -20.28 4.10
C SER A 78 5.41 -19.22 5.19
N GLN A 79 4.98 -19.60 6.39
CA GLN A 79 4.94 -18.68 7.54
C GLN A 79 6.29 -17.96 7.75
N ARG A 80 7.39 -18.62 7.37
CA ARG A 80 8.75 -18.06 7.35
C ARG A 80 8.89 -16.87 6.41
N ALA A 81 8.39 -16.98 5.18
CA ALA A 81 8.44 -15.91 4.20
C ALA A 81 7.59 -14.72 4.62
N MET A 82 6.36 -14.97 5.07
CA MET A 82 5.50 -13.93 5.64
C MET A 82 6.20 -13.21 6.80
N ASN A 83 6.78 -13.94 7.73
CA ASN A 83 7.45 -13.34 8.89
C ASN A 83 8.69 -12.54 8.50
N ALA A 84 9.48 -13.02 7.53
CA ALA A 84 10.63 -12.30 7.01
C ALA A 84 10.20 -10.99 6.33
N THR A 85 9.20 -11.03 5.47
CA THR A 85 8.65 -9.84 4.80
C THR A 85 8.09 -8.85 5.82
N LYS A 86 7.31 -9.32 6.79
CA LYS A 86 6.79 -8.48 7.90
C LYS A 86 7.93 -7.78 8.64
N TRP A 87 9.00 -8.50 8.97
CA TRP A 87 10.16 -7.95 9.65
C TRP A 87 10.88 -6.88 8.82
N VAL A 88 11.04 -7.09 7.50
CA VAL A 88 11.61 -6.07 6.60
C VAL A 88 10.74 -4.82 6.58
N LEU A 89 9.42 -4.99 6.45
CA LEU A 89 8.48 -3.87 6.35
C LEU A 89 8.37 -3.05 7.64
N ASP A 90 8.62 -3.65 8.79
CA ASP A 90 8.59 -2.96 10.09
C ASP A 90 9.70 -1.91 10.25
N HIS A 91 10.75 -1.99 9.44
CA HIS A 91 11.81 -0.98 9.43
C HIS A 91 11.41 0.27 8.65
N VAL A 92 10.40 0.20 7.77
CA VAL A 92 9.99 1.31 6.91
C VAL A 92 8.64 1.91 7.31
N GLY A 93 7.95 1.32 8.28
CA GLY A 93 6.74 1.89 8.88
C GLY A 93 5.75 0.85 9.37
N LYS A 94 4.46 1.17 9.25
CA LYS A 94 3.35 0.27 9.56
C LYS A 94 3.00 -0.58 8.34
N ARG A 95 2.44 -1.76 8.61
CA ARG A 95 1.98 -2.69 7.58
C ARG A 95 0.53 -3.09 7.78
N ARG A 96 -0.14 -3.46 6.69
CA ARG A 96 -1.50 -4.00 6.70
C ARG A 96 -1.61 -5.18 5.73
N GLU A 97 -1.99 -6.33 6.26
CA GLU A 97 -2.36 -7.48 5.45
C GLU A 97 -3.75 -7.28 4.86
N ILE A 98 -3.88 -7.53 3.56
CA ILE A 98 -5.11 -7.40 2.80
C ILE A 98 -5.25 -8.58 1.82
N PRO A 99 -6.48 -8.94 1.40
CA PRO A 99 -6.68 -9.92 0.34
C PRO A 99 -6.05 -9.47 -0.98
N GLU A 100 -5.47 -10.39 -1.76
CA GLU A 100 -4.90 -10.10 -3.09
C GLU A 100 -5.90 -9.37 -3.99
N ALA A 101 -7.17 -9.78 -3.96
CA ALA A 101 -8.26 -9.15 -4.73
C ALA A 101 -8.46 -7.64 -4.44
N GLN A 102 -8.00 -7.16 -3.29
CA GLN A 102 -8.08 -5.75 -2.90
C GLN A 102 -6.73 -5.02 -3.02
N PHE A 103 -5.67 -5.73 -3.40
CA PHE A 103 -4.32 -5.23 -3.34
C PHE A 103 -4.09 -4.02 -4.25
N ASP A 104 -4.61 -4.05 -5.48
CA ASP A 104 -4.47 -2.91 -6.40
C ASP A 104 -5.26 -1.68 -5.93
N LEU A 105 -6.48 -1.87 -5.42
CA LEU A 105 -7.31 -0.77 -4.94
C LEU A 105 -6.73 -0.11 -3.68
N ILE A 106 -6.40 -0.91 -2.66
CA ILE A 106 -5.88 -0.37 -1.40
C ILE A 106 -4.43 0.09 -1.57
N GLY A 107 -3.64 -0.63 -2.36
CA GLY A 107 -2.26 -0.27 -2.70
C GLY A 107 -2.19 1.05 -3.46
N SER A 108 -3.05 1.27 -4.45
CA SER A 108 -3.12 2.56 -5.17
C SER A 108 -3.56 3.69 -4.24
N LEU A 109 -4.51 3.47 -3.34
CA LEU A 109 -4.88 4.48 -2.33
C LEU A 109 -3.70 4.82 -1.42
N ALA A 110 -2.96 3.81 -0.94
CA ALA A 110 -1.78 4.01 -0.10
C ALA A 110 -0.66 4.76 -0.84
N GLY A 111 -0.40 4.42 -2.10
CA GLY A 111 0.60 5.07 -2.95
C GLY A 111 0.22 6.52 -3.30
N CYS A 112 -1.03 6.77 -3.66
CA CYS A 112 -1.53 8.09 -4.06
C CYS A 112 -1.83 9.01 -2.86
N SER A 113 -1.95 8.47 -1.64
CA SER A 113 -2.27 9.24 -0.43
C SER A 113 -1.33 10.42 -0.19
N GLY A 114 -0.03 10.25 -0.49
CA GLY A 114 0.97 11.32 -0.37
C GLY A 114 0.70 12.48 -1.32
N ALA A 115 0.31 12.19 -2.56
CA ALA A 115 -0.02 13.23 -3.54
C ALA A 115 -1.32 13.96 -3.16
N ILE A 116 -2.34 13.22 -2.73
CA ILE A 116 -3.61 13.80 -2.25
C ILE A 116 -3.36 14.74 -1.06
N LEU A 117 -2.58 14.30 -0.08
CA LEU A 117 -2.23 15.11 1.08
C LEU A 117 -1.40 16.34 0.69
N THR A 118 -0.47 16.19 -0.25
CA THR A 118 0.35 17.31 -0.75
C THR A 118 -0.52 18.37 -1.40
N ILE A 119 -1.46 17.98 -2.26
CA ILE A 119 -2.41 18.91 -2.88
C ILE A 119 -3.25 19.62 -1.81
N ALA A 120 -3.77 18.89 -0.82
CA ALA A 120 -4.56 19.48 0.26
C ALA A 120 -3.74 20.52 1.07
N ILE A 121 -2.47 20.23 1.38
CA ILE A 121 -1.58 21.17 2.06
C ILE A 121 -1.32 22.41 1.17
N MET A 122 -1.05 22.21 -0.12
CA MET A 122 -0.82 23.31 -1.06
C MET A 122 -2.04 24.20 -1.23
N SER A 123 -3.24 23.62 -1.30
CA SER A 123 -4.50 24.36 -1.40
C SER A 123 -4.78 25.15 -0.12
N ALA A 124 -4.63 24.54 1.06
CA ALA A 124 -4.79 25.24 2.34
C ALA A 124 -3.79 26.39 2.48
N TRP A 125 -2.55 26.17 2.05
CA TRP A 125 -1.53 27.21 2.04
C TRP A 125 -1.84 28.35 1.06
N HIS A 126 -2.41 28.06 -0.11
CA HIS A 126 -2.83 29.07 -1.06
C HIS A 126 -3.98 29.94 -0.52
N GLU A 127 -4.93 29.34 0.19
CA GLU A 127 -6.04 30.05 0.81
C GLU A 127 -5.58 30.98 1.95
N ASP A 128 -4.63 30.52 2.77
CA ASP A 128 -4.04 31.32 3.86
C ASP A 128 -3.24 32.52 3.31
N ARG A 129 -2.55 32.34 2.17
CA ARG A 129 -1.88 33.44 1.43
C ARG A 129 -2.83 34.53 0.93
N THR A 130 -4.06 34.17 0.57
CA THR A 130 -5.07 35.15 0.14
C THR A 130 -5.71 35.91 1.29
N LEU A 131 -5.62 35.40 2.53
CA LEU A 131 -6.32 35.95 3.70
C LEU A 131 -5.40 36.58 4.76
N GLY A 132 -4.10 36.27 4.79
CA GLY A 132 -3.16 36.86 5.75
C GLY A 132 -1.71 36.79 5.28
N GLY A 133 -1.02 37.93 5.32
CA GLY A 133 0.38 38.09 4.88
C GLY A 133 1.43 37.37 5.73
N ILE A 134 1.33 36.05 5.86
CA ILE A 134 2.28 35.21 6.58
C ILE A 134 3.47 34.87 5.66
N VAL A 135 4.68 35.09 6.16
CA VAL A 135 5.95 34.82 5.47
C VAL A 135 6.04 33.34 5.08
N ASN A 136 6.44 33.10 3.82
CA ASN A 136 6.35 31.84 3.07
C ASN A 136 6.63 30.54 3.83
N ASP A 137 7.62 30.53 4.71
CA ASP A 137 8.07 29.32 5.36
C ASP A 137 7.17 28.94 6.55
N GLY A 138 6.73 29.92 7.35
CA GLY A 138 5.97 29.69 8.57
C GLY A 138 4.59 29.06 8.33
N ALA A 139 3.88 29.51 7.28
CA ALA A 139 2.56 28.98 6.93
C ALA A 139 2.64 27.54 6.39
N PHE A 140 3.65 27.23 5.58
CA PHE A 140 3.87 25.87 5.09
C PHE A 140 4.17 24.91 6.25
N TYR A 141 5.09 25.29 7.15
CA TYR A 141 5.38 24.50 8.35
C TYR A 141 4.14 24.33 9.25
N HIS A 142 3.31 25.36 9.40
CA HIS A 142 2.09 25.29 10.17
C HIS A 142 1.08 24.29 9.57
N CYS A 143 0.77 24.40 8.27
CA CYS A 143 -0.13 23.47 7.57
C CYS A 143 0.41 22.02 7.58
N SER A 144 1.71 21.82 7.32
CA SER A 144 2.35 20.51 7.39
C SER A 144 2.33 19.93 8.80
N SER A 145 2.56 20.74 9.84
CA SER A 145 2.51 20.28 11.23
C SER A 145 1.10 19.89 11.68
N MET A 146 0.07 20.61 11.22
CA MET A 146 -1.33 20.25 11.43
C MET A 146 -1.68 18.95 10.71
N ALA A 147 -1.25 18.81 9.45
CA ALA A 147 -1.43 17.61 8.65
C ALA A 147 -0.70 16.39 9.23
N ALA A 148 0.44 16.57 9.91
CA ALA A 148 1.16 15.49 10.60
C ALA A 148 0.51 15.07 11.92
N ARG A 149 -0.19 15.99 12.61
CA ARG A 149 -0.88 15.72 13.90
C ARG A 149 -2.29 15.15 13.75
N ARG A 150 -2.98 15.37 12.64
CA ARG A 150 -4.33 14.84 12.39
C ARG A 150 -4.42 13.33 12.13
N PRO A 151 -3.52 12.65 11.39
CA PRO A 151 -3.62 11.21 11.14
C PRO A 151 -3.48 10.38 12.41
N THR A 152 -2.70 10.84 13.39
CA THR A 152 -2.62 10.22 14.72
C THR A 152 -3.94 10.34 15.50
N PHE A 153 -4.69 11.44 15.33
CA PHE A 153 -6.03 11.61 15.91
C PHE A 153 -7.08 10.72 15.22
N VAL A 154 -7.12 10.71 13.88
CA VAL A 154 -8.07 9.90 13.09
C VAL A 154 -7.86 8.39 13.29
N SER A 155 -6.61 7.94 13.48
CA SER A 155 -6.33 6.52 13.77
C SER A 155 -6.94 6.00 15.08
N ARG A 156 -7.41 6.89 15.97
CA ARG A 156 -8.02 6.57 17.26
C ARG A 156 -9.53 6.83 17.32
N CYS A 157 -10.10 7.44 16.29
CA CYS A 157 -11.53 7.77 16.24
C CYS A 157 -12.22 6.96 15.13
N PRO A 158 -13.36 6.31 15.38
CA PRO A 158 -14.17 5.77 14.31
C PRO A 158 -14.61 6.90 13.35
N PRO A 159 -14.80 6.62 12.04
CA PRO A 159 -15.26 7.64 11.11
C PRO A 159 -16.62 8.19 11.57
N PRO A 160 -16.89 9.49 11.36
CA PRO A 160 -18.18 10.08 11.70
C PRO A 160 -19.30 9.31 10.97
N ARG A 161 -20.33 8.88 11.72
CA ARG A 161 -21.52 8.25 11.12
C ARG A 161 -22.10 9.23 10.10
N ARG A 162 -22.38 8.74 8.88
CA ARG A 162 -23.07 9.51 7.85
C ARG A 162 -24.43 9.95 8.41
N GLU A 163 -24.74 11.24 8.32
CA GLU A 163 -26.00 11.84 8.79
C GLU A 163 -27.26 11.39 8.00
N HIS A 164 -27.15 10.43 7.09
CA HIS A 164 -28.24 9.99 6.22
C HIS A 164 -29.00 8.73 6.65
N ASP A 165 -28.61 8.08 7.75
CA ASP A 165 -29.38 6.96 8.34
C ASP A 165 -30.45 7.50 9.31
N GLN A 166 -31.35 8.36 8.84
CA GLN A 166 -32.64 8.57 9.52
C GLN A 166 -33.61 7.49 9.05
N GLU A 167 -33.71 6.44 9.85
CA GLU A 167 -34.78 5.44 9.80
C GLU A 167 -36.16 6.15 9.90
N PRO A 168 -37.15 5.83 9.05
CA PRO A 168 -38.47 6.44 9.15
C PRO A 168 -39.14 5.94 10.44
N ARG A 169 -39.33 6.85 11.41
CA ARG A 169 -40.13 6.58 12.60
C ARG A 169 -41.54 6.21 12.14
N GLY A 170 -41.93 4.96 12.40
CA GLY A 170 -43.27 4.47 12.15
C GLY A 170 -44.32 5.37 12.78
N ILE A 171 -45.26 5.82 11.95
CA ILE A 171 -46.49 6.47 12.38
C ILE A 171 -47.35 5.37 13.01
N GLY A 172 -47.44 5.38 14.34
CA GLY A 172 -48.43 4.57 15.06
C GLY A 172 -49.82 5.10 14.74
N THR A 173 -50.62 4.27 14.06
CA THR A 173 -52.06 4.47 13.93
C THR A 173 -52.74 3.97 15.19
N THR A 174 -53.39 4.89 15.92
CA THR A 174 -54.53 4.61 16.80
C THR A 174 -55.82 4.64 16.00
#